data_AF-A0A2M9JR21-F1
#
_entry.id   AF-A0A2M9JR21-F1
#
_cell.length_a   1.000
_cell.length_b   1.000
_cell.length_c   1.000
_cell.angle_alpha   90.00
_cell.angle_beta   90.00
_cell.angle_gamma   90.00
#
_symmetry.space_group_name_H-M   'P 1'
#
loop_
_entity.id
_entity.type
_entity.pdbx_description
1 polymer ?
#
loop_
_entity_poly.entity_id
_entity_poly.type
_entity_poly.pdbx_seq_one_letter_code
_entity_poly.pdbx_strand_id
1 'polypeptide(L)'
;MRISARIGALTAGATALSLVLTGCGTDGGSATAGTAELDIATLTNTQSLDPATALGSALPYFQAVYDTLIKRAPDGTYKPMLATKWTYDKSRTQLSLTLRQGVKFSDGTAFDAQAVKANLEHFKGGGGGGAKYLAALKNVKVADATHVTLELTSPDPGMLFYLSDAAGLMASPKKLAGGSLKTKPVGTGPYTLDKAKTAIGSKYVFDRKKDYWGEELPYKTLTISVFDNETAVVNGLKTGQLDSAVLQDANQQASIEPDTNLTKSKHSFDFQGLLLFDRGGVRTPQLKDARVRQALNYALDRETMLEKIRGGRGEITDQVFGPETKAYDKSLDSYYPHDPAKAKKLLAQAGYAQGFTLKLPRMSAIVNDALASSIEADFKAVGVKVKWDQLDGATALQKIFREKAYSGMVMNIGQSSIDWVTMNDLVVPGAFNPFATSDPTVKKLLPQVQVASGTKAGDDASRALNKHLVEEGWFAPFYRASFLLVSSKDVKVVPQSGMAVPSIYNYTPAKS
;
A
#
# COMPACT_ATOMS: atom_id res chain seq x y z
N MET A 1 -55.36 -35.80 10.82
CA MET A 1 -56.02 -36.40 9.64
C MET A 1 -54.96 -36.46 8.53
N ARG A 2 -54.28 -37.62 8.37
CA ARG A 2 -54.18 -38.45 7.13
C ARG A 2 -53.48 -37.72 5.95
N ILE A 3 -52.40 -38.15 5.28
CA ILE A 3 -51.85 -39.45 4.78
C ILE A 3 -50.42 -39.09 4.22
N SER A 4 -49.27 -39.74 4.48
CA SER A 4 -48.69 -41.07 4.16
C SER A 4 -48.28 -41.38 2.70
N ALA A 5 -47.06 -41.99 2.57
CA ALA A 5 -46.45 -42.83 1.50
C ALA A 5 -45.31 -42.15 0.69
N ARG A 6 -44.01 -42.54 0.75
CA ARG A 6 -43.22 -43.80 0.62
C ARG A 6 -42.72 -44.12 -0.82
N ILE A 7 -41.42 -43.84 -1.02
CA ILE A 7 -40.31 -44.56 -1.68
C ILE A 7 -40.62 -45.77 -2.61
N GLY A 8 -39.95 -45.81 -3.76
CA GLY A 8 -39.63 -47.04 -4.50
C GLY A 8 -38.72 -46.79 -5.72
N ALA A 9 -37.57 -47.46 -5.78
CA ALA A 9 -36.57 -47.43 -6.85
C ALA A 9 -36.48 -48.80 -7.58
N LEU A 10 -35.83 -48.79 -8.76
CA LEU A 10 -34.98 -49.83 -9.41
C LEU A 10 -35.39 -50.34 -10.82
N THR A 11 -34.38 -50.24 -11.72
CA THR A 11 -33.91 -51.20 -12.77
C THR A 11 -34.82 -51.54 -13.96
N ALA A 12 -34.34 -51.91 -15.16
CA ALA A 12 -33.11 -51.86 -15.94
C ALA A 12 -33.45 -52.60 -17.27
N GLY A 13 -32.84 -52.28 -18.41
CA GLY A 13 -33.03 -53.07 -19.64
C GLY A 13 -32.26 -52.55 -20.83
N ALA A 14 -31.22 -53.28 -21.23
CA ALA A 14 -30.33 -53.01 -22.35
C ALA A 14 -30.64 -53.94 -23.54
N THR A 15 -30.41 -53.49 -24.78
CA THR A 15 -29.83 -54.31 -25.86
C THR A 15 -29.34 -53.46 -27.04
N ALA A 16 -28.25 -53.92 -27.64
CA ALA A 16 -27.40 -53.28 -28.66
C ALA A 16 -27.75 -53.70 -30.10
N LEU A 17 -27.17 -53.01 -31.11
CA LEU A 17 -26.43 -53.63 -32.24
C LEU A 17 -25.68 -52.59 -33.15
N SER A 18 -24.35 -52.74 -33.21
CA SER A 18 -23.38 -52.65 -34.36
C SER A 18 -23.47 -51.54 -35.44
N LEU A 19 -22.46 -50.65 -35.61
CA LEU A 19 -21.10 -50.77 -36.20
C LEU A 19 -21.01 -50.68 -37.74
N VAL A 20 -20.50 -49.54 -38.24
CA VAL A 20 -19.66 -49.44 -39.47
C VAL A 20 -18.52 -48.46 -39.19
N LEU A 21 -17.27 -48.90 -39.41
CA LEU A 21 -16.03 -48.13 -39.32
C LEU A 21 -15.78 -47.32 -40.61
N THR A 22 -15.15 -46.13 -40.48
CA THR A 22 -13.84 -45.71 -41.06
C THR A 22 -13.79 -44.21 -41.39
N GLY A 23 -12.70 -43.55 -41.00
CA GLY A 23 -12.32 -42.22 -41.52
C GLY A 23 -11.61 -41.32 -40.51
N CYS A 24 -10.27 -41.37 -40.50
CA CYS A 24 -9.37 -40.59 -39.65
C CYS A 24 -9.52 -39.06 -39.81
N GLY A 25 -9.37 -38.32 -38.71
CA GLY A 25 -9.18 -36.87 -38.72
C GLY A 25 -8.90 -36.36 -37.32
N THR A 26 -7.64 -36.00 -37.07
CA THR A 26 -7.12 -35.38 -35.87
C THR A 26 -7.91 -34.14 -35.44
N ASP A 27 -8.31 -34.09 -34.17
CA ASP A 27 -8.21 -32.90 -33.33
C ASP A 27 -8.24 -33.33 -31.86
N GLY A 28 -7.13 -33.93 -31.45
CA GLY A 28 -6.66 -33.78 -30.08
C GLY A 28 -6.32 -32.31 -29.88
N GLY A 29 -7.35 -31.51 -29.56
CA GLY A 29 -7.17 -30.15 -29.09
C GLY A 29 -6.41 -30.21 -27.78
N SER A 30 -5.09 -30.13 -27.87
CA SER A 30 -4.25 -29.69 -26.77
C SER A 30 -4.92 -28.47 -26.14
N ALA A 31 -5.28 -28.56 -24.87
CA ALA A 31 -5.59 -27.41 -24.04
C ALA A 31 -4.29 -26.59 -23.87
N THR A 32 -3.94 -25.84 -24.90
CA THR A 32 -2.95 -24.76 -24.85
C THR A 32 -3.70 -23.46 -25.03
N ALA A 33 -4.21 -22.93 -23.92
CA ALA A 33 -4.57 -21.53 -23.78
C ALA A 33 -4.42 -21.19 -22.30
N GLY A 34 -3.27 -20.60 -21.94
CA GLY A 34 -3.21 -19.80 -20.70
C GLY A 34 -4.40 -18.85 -20.72
N THR A 35 -5.12 -18.78 -19.61
CA THR A 35 -6.39 -18.06 -19.53
C THR A 35 -6.19 -16.64 -20.05
N ALA A 36 -7.05 -16.22 -20.97
CA ALA A 36 -7.09 -14.84 -21.44
C ALA A 36 -7.64 -13.88 -20.36
N GLU A 37 -7.79 -14.35 -19.13
CA GLU A 37 -8.41 -13.69 -18.00
C GLU A 37 -7.43 -13.76 -16.82
N LEU A 38 -7.39 -12.69 -16.02
CA LEU A 38 -6.63 -12.62 -14.78
C LEU A 38 -7.58 -12.19 -13.66
N ASP A 39 -7.81 -13.07 -12.69
CA ASP A 39 -8.67 -12.82 -11.52
C ASP A 39 -7.84 -12.56 -10.26
N ILE A 40 -7.77 -11.30 -9.84
CA ILE A 40 -7.04 -10.85 -8.64
C ILE A 40 -8.02 -10.65 -7.48
N ALA A 41 -7.69 -11.19 -6.32
CA ALA A 41 -8.40 -10.87 -5.08
C ALA A 41 -7.70 -9.78 -4.25
N THR A 42 -8.50 -8.97 -3.58
CA THR A 42 -8.03 -7.94 -2.64
C THR A 42 -9.01 -7.74 -1.49
N LEU A 43 -8.51 -7.29 -0.35
CA LEU A 43 -9.34 -6.80 0.76
C LEU A 43 -9.49 -5.27 0.71
N THR A 44 -8.78 -4.60 -0.20
CA THR A 44 -8.85 -3.15 -0.37
C THR A 44 -9.98 -2.80 -1.32
N ASN A 45 -11.03 -2.18 -0.78
CA ASN A 45 -12.13 -1.66 -1.58
C ASN A 45 -11.82 -0.27 -2.12
N THR A 46 -12.49 0.09 -3.21
CA THR A 46 -12.65 1.47 -3.63
C THR A 46 -14.12 1.72 -3.95
N GLN A 47 -14.59 2.95 -3.76
CA GLN A 47 -15.93 3.38 -4.18
C GLN A 47 -15.87 4.43 -5.31
N SER A 48 -14.66 4.69 -5.81
CA SER A 48 -14.39 5.73 -6.80
C SER A 48 -13.24 5.30 -7.70
N LEU A 49 -13.40 5.50 -9.01
CA LEU A 49 -12.32 5.39 -9.98
C LEU A 49 -11.77 6.75 -10.39
N ASP A 50 -12.10 7.81 -9.65
CA ASP A 50 -11.43 9.11 -9.80
C ASP A 50 -9.98 9.02 -9.31
N PRO A 51 -8.96 9.27 -10.16
CA PRO A 51 -7.56 9.14 -9.76
C PRO A 51 -7.16 10.07 -8.61
N ALA A 52 -7.89 11.15 -8.34
CA ALA A 52 -7.66 11.99 -7.15
C ALA A 52 -7.89 11.22 -5.84
N THR A 53 -8.63 10.11 -5.88
CA THR A 53 -8.87 9.20 -4.76
C THR A 53 -7.97 7.97 -4.77
N ALA A 54 -6.96 7.89 -5.64
CA ALA A 54 -6.04 6.75 -5.68
C ALA A 54 -5.07 6.78 -4.49
N LEU A 55 -4.93 5.65 -3.79
CA LEU A 55 -3.97 5.48 -2.71
C LEU A 55 -3.54 4.01 -2.54
N GLY A 56 -2.26 3.81 -2.20
CA GLY A 56 -1.72 2.55 -1.68
C GLY A 56 -2.20 1.31 -2.44
N SER A 57 -2.71 0.31 -1.71
CA SER A 57 -3.13 -0.98 -2.26
C SER A 57 -4.33 -0.92 -3.22
N ALA A 58 -4.99 0.24 -3.37
CA ALA A 58 -6.06 0.43 -4.35
C ALA A 58 -5.53 0.80 -5.75
N LEU A 59 -4.24 1.10 -5.91
CA LEU A 59 -3.67 1.49 -7.21
C LEU A 59 -3.95 0.55 -8.39
N PRO A 60 -4.01 -0.80 -8.23
CA PRO A 60 -4.30 -1.68 -9.35
C PRO A 60 -5.59 -1.35 -10.10
N TYR A 61 -6.65 -0.88 -9.42
CA TYR A 61 -7.89 -0.43 -10.07
C TYR A 61 -7.65 0.73 -11.03
N PHE A 62 -6.79 1.67 -10.63
CA PHE A 62 -6.49 2.88 -11.39
C PHE A 62 -5.47 2.62 -12.50
N GLN A 63 -4.48 1.76 -12.26
CA GLN A 63 -3.48 1.37 -13.26
C GLN A 63 -4.11 0.69 -14.49
N ALA A 64 -5.28 0.06 -14.32
CA ALA A 64 -6.03 -0.53 -15.43
C ALA A 64 -6.49 0.54 -16.44
N VAL A 65 -6.97 1.68 -15.95
CA VAL A 65 -7.63 2.72 -16.77
C VAL A 65 -6.74 3.93 -17.04
N TYR A 66 -5.72 4.18 -16.22
CA TYR A 66 -4.81 5.33 -16.30
C TYR A 66 -3.36 4.86 -16.36
N ASP A 67 -2.56 5.49 -17.23
CA ASP A 67 -1.10 5.40 -17.13
C ASP A 67 -0.55 6.51 -16.24
N THR A 68 0.63 6.30 -15.66
CA THR A 68 1.39 7.32 -14.96
C THR A 68 2.35 8.06 -15.89
N LEU A 69 2.85 9.23 -15.46
CA LEU A 69 3.92 9.93 -16.18
C LEU A 69 5.21 9.10 -16.24
N ILE A 70 5.57 8.47 -15.13
CA ILE A 70 6.78 7.65 -15.00
C ILE A 70 6.37 6.23 -14.64
N LYS A 71 6.98 5.21 -15.24
CA LYS A 71 6.78 3.82 -14.81
C LYS A 71 7.80 3.50 -13.73
N ARG A 72 7.37 2.87 -12.63
CA ARG A 72 8.28 2.28 -11.66
C ARG A 72 8.39 0.78 -11.92
N ALA A 73 9.59 0.30 -12.22
CA ALA A 73 9.87 -1.11 -12.44
C ALA A 73 9.75 -1.92 -11.12
N PRO A 74 9.70 -3.27 -11.18
CA PRO A 74 9.62 -4.10 -9.99
C PRO A 74 10.74 -3.84 -8.96
N ASP A 75 11.94 -3.50 -9.42
CA ASP A 75 13.11 -3.17 -8.58
C ASP A 75 13.09 -1.73 -8.02
N GLY A 76 12.02 -0.97 -8.27
CA GLY A 76 11.89 0.42 -7.84
C GLY A 76 12.54 1.44 -8.78
N THR A 77 13.23 1.01 -9.84
CA THR A 77 13.85 1.94 -10.80
C THR A 77 12.82 2.65 -11.67
N TYR A 78 13.08 3.92 -12.01
CA TYR A 78 12.20 4.71 -12.86
C TYR A 78 12.48 4.46 -14.35
N LYS A 79 11.42 4.24 -15.12
CA LYS A 79 11.43 3.97 -16.56
C LYS A 79 10.44 4.89 -17.31
N PRO A 80 10.67 5.16 -18.59
CA PRO A 80 9.71 5.87 -19.44
C PRO A 80 8.30 5.28 -19.42
N MET A 81 7.29 6.15 -19.42
CA MET A 81 5.88 5.81 -19.68
C MET A 81 5.26 6.89 -20.56
N LEU A 82 4.36 7.73 -20.03
CA LEU A 82 3.84 8.91 -20.74
C LEU A 82 4.90 10.02 -20.84
N ALA A 83 5.81 10.14 -19.87
CA ALA A 83 7.06 10.87 -20.01
C ALA A 83 8.16 9.94 -20.52
N THR A 84 8.83 10.33 -21.59
CA THR A 84 9.92 9.55 -22.23
C THR A 84 11.30 9.93 -21.70
N LYS A 85 11.44 11.15 -21.17
CA LYS A 85 12.67 11.67 -20.58
C LYS A 85 12.34 12.70 -19.51
N TRP A 86 13.19 12.81 -18.50
CA TRP A 86 13.12 13.86 -17.50
C TRP A 86 14.51 14.30 -17.03
N THR A 87 14.65 15.58 -16.67
CA THR A 87 15.90 16.16 -16.19
C THR A 87 15.63 17.23 -15.14
N TYR A 88 16.43 17.25 -14.06
CA TYR A 88 16.42 18.32 -13.07
C TYR A 88 17.42 19.43 -13.43
N ASP A 89 17.10 20.67 -13.04
CA ASP A 89 18.11 21.73 -12.92
C ASP A 89 19.09 21.45 -11.77
N LYS A 90 20.19 22.22 -11.70
CA LYS A 90 21.24 22.03 -10.68
C LYS A 90 20.70 22.16 -9.25
N SER A 91 19.74 23.06 -9.03
CA SER A 91 19.10 23.26 -7.72
C SER A 91 17.98 22.27 -7.42
N ARG A 92 17.62 21.37 -8.36
CA ARG A 92 16.53 20.40 -8.25
C ARG A 92 15.17 21.01 -7.94
N THR A 93 14.96 22.23 -8.40
CA THR A 93 13.72 23.01 -8.26
C THR A 93 12.95 23.11 -9.56
N GLN A 94 13.52 22.64 -10.68
CA GLN A 94 12.83 22.51 -11.96
C GLN A 94 13.01 21.10 -12.48
N LEU A 95 11.90 20.42 -12.77
CA LEU A 95 11.88 19.11 -13.39
C LEU A 95 11.25 19.23 -14.79
N SER A 96 12.08 19.16 -15.82
CA SER A 96 11.61 19.16 -17.22
C SER A 96 11.28 17.74 -17.67
N LEU A 97 10.13 17.56 -18.29
CA LEU A 97 9.62 16.29 -18.83
C LEU A 97 9.43 16.43 -20.34
N THR A 98 9.90 15.42 -21.09
CA THR A 98 9.52 15.21 -22.50
C THR A 98 8.43 14.15 -22.55
N LEU A 99 7.31 14.47 -23.17
CA LEU A 99 6.11 13.62 -23.21
C LEU A 99 6.07 12.78 -24.50
N ARG A 100 5.41 11.64 -24.42
CA ARG A 100 5.16 10.75 -25.54
C ARG A 100 4.14 11.37 -26.50
N GLN A 101 4.41 11.27 -27.79
CA GLN A 101 3.49 11.69 -28.85
C GLN A 101 2.52 10.57 -29.24
N GLY A 102 1.38 10.95 -29.83
CA GLY A 102 0.42 10.00 -30.40
C GLY A 102 -0.46 9.26 -29.39
N VAL A 103 -0.33 9.56 -28.10
CA VAL A 103 -1.18 8.98 -27.05
C VAL A 103 -2.53 9.67 -27.03
N LYS A 104 -3.60 8.88 -26.86
CA LYS A 104 -4.97 9.38 -26.69
C LYS A 104 -5.60 8.82 -25.42
N PHE A 105 -6.45 9.62 -24.80
CA PHE A 105 -7.39 9.16 -23.78
C PHE A 105 -8.48 8.30 -24.43
N SER A 106 -9.17 7.49 -23.63
CA SER A 106 -10.28 6.64 -24.13
C SER A 106 -11.49 7.40 -24.67
N ASP A 107 -11.55 8.73 -24.51
CA ASP A 107 -12.56 9.59 -25.16
C ASP A 107 -12.08 10.21 -26.48
N GLY A 108 -10.91 9.80 -26.97
CA GLY A 108 -10.28 10.28 -28.20
C GLY A 108 -9.50 11.59 -28.05
N THR A 109 -9.56 12.26 -26.89
CA THR A 109 -8.76 13.46 -26.63
C THR A 109 -7.27 13.12 -26.64
N ALA A 110 -6.44 13.99 -27.22
CA ALA A 110 -4.99 13.80 -27.21
C ALA A 110 -4.41 13.96 -25.79
N PHE A 111 -3.40 13.17 -25.47
CA PHE A 111 -2.54 13.41 -24.32
C PHE A 111 -1.41 14.38 -24.71
N ASP A 112 -1.30 15.49 -23.98
CA ASP A 112 -0.31 16.54 -24.19
C ASP A 112 0.09 17.22 -22.86
N ALA A 113 0.98 18.19 -22.93
CA ALA A 113 1.45 18.96 -21.79
C ALA A 113 0.35 19.75 -21.06
N GLN A 114 -0.73 20.15 -21.74
CA GLN A 114 -1.87 20.81 -21.09
C GLN A 114 -2.67 19.80 -20.26
N ALA A 115 -2.82 18.57 -20.74
CA ALA A 115 -3.42 17.49 -19.95
C ALA A 115 -2.61 17.18 -18.68
N VAL A 116 -1.27 17.17 -18.77
CA VAL A 116 -0.38 17.01 -17.61
C VAL A 116 -0.62 18.12 -16.59
N LYS A 117 -0.60 19.38 -17.05
CA LYS A 117 -0.86 20.55 -16.21
C LYS A 117 -2.21 20.44 -15.49
N ALA A 118 -3.28 20.17 -16.23
CA ALA A 118 -4.62 20.08 -15.69
C ALA A 118 -4.76 18.99 -14.60
N ASN A 119 -4.17 17.80 -14.81
CA ASN A 119 -4.21 16.73 -13.81
C ASN A 119 -3.42 17.09 -12.54
N LEU A 120 -2.18 17.60 -12.68
CA LEU A 120 -1.36 17.96 -11.51
C LEU A 120 -2.00 19.10 -10.70
N GLU A 121 -2.57 20.11 -11.36
CA GLU A 121 -3.31 21.18 -10.70
C GLU A 121 -4.58 20.68 -10.02
N HIS A 122 -5.31 19.76 -10.66
CA HIS A 122 -6.48 19.12 -10.08
C HIS A 122 -6.14 18.33 -8.80
N PHE A 123 -5.10 17.48 -8.85
CA PHE A 123 -4.66 16.72 -7.68
C PHE A 123 -4.15 17.63 -6.56
N LYS A 124 -3.43 18.69 -6.90
CA LYS A 124 -2.95 19.66 -5.92
C LYS A 124 -4.10 20.43 -5.26
N GLY A 125 -5.13 20.79 -6.03
CA GLY A 125 -6.29 21.56 -5.58
C GLY A 125 -7.37 20.72 -4.87
N GLY A 126 -7.44 19.42 -5.11
CA GLY A 126 -8.50 18.53 -4.60
C GLY A 126 -8.37 18.12 -3.13
N GLY A 127 -7.27 18.48 -2.45
CA GLY A 127 -6.96 18.03 -1.10
C GLY A 127 -6.41 16.59 -1.05
N GLY A 128 -6.43 15.97 0.14
CA GLY A 128 -6.01 14.57 0.32
C GLY A 128 -4.53 14.31 0.00
N GLY A 129 -4.25 13.08 -0.47
CA GLY A 129 -2.88 12.62 -0.78
C GLY A 129 -2.24 13.38 -1.92
N GLY A 130 -2.97 13.67 -3.00
CA GLY A 130 -2.46 14.45 -4.14
C GLY A 130 -1.98 15.84 -3.73
N ALA A 131 -2.78 16.57 -2.94
CA ALA A 131 -2.39 17.89 -2.42
C ALA A 131 -1.15 17.83 -1.54
N LYS A 132 -1.00 16.76 -0.74
CA LYS A 132 0.18 16.55 0.10
C LYS A 132 1.42 16.28 -0.75
N TYR A 133 1.36 15.33 -1.68
CA TYR A 133 2.51 14.92 -2.49
C TYR A 133 2.93 15.99 -3.51
N LEU A 134 2.01 16.87 -3.91
CA LEU A 134 2.27 17.99 -4.81
C LEU A 134 2.40 19.33 -4.04
N ALA A 135 2.60 19.31 -2.72
CA ALA A 135 2.71 20.53 -1.93
C ALA A 135 3.89 21.42 -2.38
N ALA A 136 5.00 20.80 -2.80
CA ALA A 136 6.16 21.52 -3.33
C ALA A 136 5.95 22.05 -4.76
N LEU A 137 4.98 21.53 -5.53
CA LEU A 137 4.74 21.96 -6.91
C LEU A 137 4.23 23.40 -6.92
N LYS A 138 5.05 24.35 -7.36
CA LYS A 138 4.69 25.77 -7.48
C LYS A 138 3.85 26.02 -8.72
N ASN A 139 4.29 25.52 -9.88
CA ASN A 139 3.71 25.83 -11.18
C ASN A 139 4.04 24.72 -12.20
N VAL A 140 3.23 24.61 -13.24
CA VAL A 140 3.46 23.73 -14.40
C VAL A 140 3.58 24.60 -15.65
N LYS A 141 4.81 24.75 -16.14
CA LYS A 141 5.11 25.52 -17.36
C LYS A 141 5.02 24.63 -18.58
N VAL A 142 4.07 24.93 -19.46
CA VAL A 142 3.94 24.27 -20.76
C VAL A 142 4.73 25.06 -21.79
N ALA A 143 5.76 24.44 -22.38
CA ALA A 143 6.53 25.05 -23.47
C ALA A 143 5.88 24.75 -24.83
N ASP A 144 5.48 23.50 -25.03
CA ASP A 144 4.73 23.03 -26.20
C ASP A 144 3.94 21.75 -25.84
N ALA A 145 3.30 21.11 -26.81
CA ALA A 145 2.47 19.92 -26.60
C ALA A 145 3.22 18.74 -25.92
N THR A 146 4.55 18.68 -26.06
CA THR A 146 5.38 17.57 -25.59
C THR A 146 6.41 17.96 -24.54
N HIS A 147 6.53 19.23 -24.19
CA HIS A 147 7.51 19.71 -23.22
C HIS A 147 6.83 20.48 -22.09
N VAL A 148 7.00 19.97 -20.87
CA VAL A 148 6.47 20.56 -19.65
C VAL A 148 7.54 20.62 -18.57
N THR A 149 7.61 21.72 -17.83
CA THR A 149 8.51 21.89 -16.69
C THR A 149 7.70 22.08 -15.42
N LEU A 150 7.95 21.24 -14.42
CA LEU A 150 7.41 21.38 -13.08
C LEU A 150 8.35 22.28 -12.28
N GLU A 151 7.85 23.41 -11.81
CA GLU A 151 8.58 24.31 -10.92
C GLU A 151 8.22 24.00 -9.48
N LEU A 152 9.22 23.83 -8.63
CA LEU A 152 9.06 23.49 -7.22
C LEU A 152 9.44 24.68 -6.32
N THR A 153 8.79 24.80 -5.16
CA THR A 153 9.13 25.80 -4.13
C THR A 153 10.42 25.45 -3.39
N SER A 154 10.79 24.17 -3.37
CA SER A 154 12.02 23.62 -2.79
C SER A 154 12.30 22.26 -3.45
N PRO A 155 13.53 21.71 -3.34
CA PRO A 155 13.80 20.34 -3.78
C PRO A 155 12.83 19.36 -3.12
N ASP A 156 12.25 18.46 -3.91
CA ASP A 156 11.41 17.37 -3.39
C ASP A 156 11.95 16.03 -3.89
N PRO A 157 12.70 15.30 -3.04
CA PRO A 157 13.24 13.98 -3.38
C PRO A 157 12.18 12.94 -3.75
N GLY A 158 10.93 13.13 -3.31
CA GLY A 158 9.81 12.22 -3.60
C GLY A 158 9.15 12.46 -4.96
N MET A 159 9.49 13.54 -5.68
CA MET A 159 8.73 13.95 -6.86
C MET A 159 8.64 12.86 -7.93
N LEU A 160 9.75 12.20 -8.30
CA LEU A 160 9.69 11.10 -9.29
C LEU A 160 8.85 9.91 -8.80
N PHE A 161 8.89 9.62 -7.49
CA PHE A 161 8.03 8.59 -6.89
C PHE A 161 6.56 8.97 -7.06
N TYR A 162 6.18 10.21 -6.73
CA TYR A 162 4.80 10.69 -6.86
C TYR A 162 4.29 10.67 -8.30
N LEU A 163 5.13 11.07 -9.27
CA LEU A 163 4.82 11.02 -10.70
C LEU A 163 4.81 9.59 -11.28
N SER A 164 5.35 8.63 -10.54
CA SER A 164 5.26 7.19 -10.86
C SER A 164 4.10 6.47 -10.18
N ASP A 165 3.31 7.22 -9.39
CA ASP A 165 2.28 6.71 -8.52
C ASP A 165 0.98 7.53 -8.69
N ALA A 166 0.12 7.61 -7.67
CA ALA A 166 -1.20 8.25 -7.71
C ALA A 166 -1.20 9.66 -8.34
N ALA A 167 -0.24 10.52 -7.99
CA ALA A 167 -0.17 11.87 -8.52
C ALA A 167 0.30 11.93 -9.99
N GLY A 168 0.82 10.82 -10.51
CA GLY A 168 1.22 10.67 -11.90
C GLY A 168 0.11 10.16 -12.83
N LEU A 169 -1.01 9.68 -12.31
CA LEU A 169 -2.10 9.10 -13.11
C LEU A 169 -2.75 10.15 -14.02
N MET A 170 -2.85 9.88 -15.31
CA MET A 170 -3.39 10.84 -16.28
C MET A 170 -4.83 10.50 -16.69
N ALA A 171 -5.79 11.31 -16.22
CA ALA A 171 -7.17 11.31 -16.70
C ALA A 171 -7.41 12.36 -17.79
N SER A 172 -8.45 12.16 -18.60
CA SER A 172 -8.83 13.14 -19.63
C SER A 172 -9.16 14.49 -18.98
N PRO A 173 -8.53 15.59 -19.42
CA PRO A 173 -8.79 16.92 -18.85
C PRO A 173 -10.25 17.36 -19.01
N LYS A 174 -10.99 16.80 -19.97
CA LYS A 174 -12.44 17.06 -20.15
C LYS A 174 -13.32 16.47 -19.05
N LYS A 175 -12.78 15.58 -18.21
CA LYS A 175 -13.55 14.79 -17.22
C LYS A 175 -13.14 15.01 -15.77
N LEU A 176 -12.09 15.80 -15.51
CA LEU A 176 -11.60 16.12 -14.17
C LEU A 176 -12.66 16.86 -13.31
N ALA A 177 -13.54 17.62 -13.94
CA ALA A 177 -14.65 18.29 -13.27
C ALA A 177 -15.93 17.45 -13.24
N GLY A 178 -16.79 17.69 -12.24
CA GLY A 178 -18.15 17.15 -12.21
C GLY A 178 -18.28 15.70 -11.74
N GLY A 179 -17.21 15.08 -11.22
CA GLY A 179 -17.26 13.78 -10.54
C GLY A 179 -17.55 12.57 -11.44
N SER A 180 -17.55 12.74 -12.76
CA SER A 180 -17.86 11.67 -13.71
C SER A 180 -16.89 10.49 -13.64
N LEU A 181 -15.62 10.75 -13.31
CA LEU A 181 -14.57 9.75 -13.20
C LEU A 181 -14.81 8.72 -12.08
N LYS A 182 -15.66 9.04 -11.09
CA LYS A 182 -16.04 8.11 -10.01
C LYS A 182 -16.54 6.77 -10.54
N THR A 183 -17.33 6.77 -11.62
CA THR A 183 -17.95 5.56 -12.20
C THR A 183 -17.73 5.42 -13.71
N LYS A 184 -17.18 6.44 -14.36
CA LYS A 184 -16.88 6.45 -15.80
C LYS A 184 -15.45 6.93 -16.02
N PRO A 185 -14.43 6.13 -15.63
CA PRO A 185 -13.03 6.52 -15.78
C PRO A 185 -12.69 6.75 -17.26
N VAL A 186 -11.91 7.80 -17.52
CA VAL A 186 -11.42 8.14 -18.86
C VAL A 186 -9.94 8.45 -18.76
N GLY A 187 -9.11 7.53 -19.20
CA GLY A 187 -7.65 7.57 -19.07
C GLY A 187 -6.94 7.00 -20.29
N THR A 188 -5.61 7.05 -20.24
CA THR A 188 -4.73 6.53 -21.30
C THR A 188 -4.41 5.04 -21.16
N GLY A 189 -4.76 4.43 -20.02
CA GLY A 189 -4.29 3.10 -19.61
C GLY A 189 -4.77 1.93 -20.49
N PRO A 190 -4.25 0.72 -20.26
CA PRO A 190 -4.40 -0.42 -21.17
C PRO A 190 -5.77 -1.09 -21.18
N TYR A 191 -6.64 -0.81 -20.21
CA TYR A 191 -7.98 -1.40 -20.12
C TYR A 191 -9.08 -0.35 -20.08
N THR A 192 -10.30 -0.78 -20.40
CA THR A 192 -11.55 -0.05 -20.22
C THR A 192 -12.42 -0.78 -19.21
N LEU A 193 -13.12 -0.05 -18.34
CA LEU A 193 -14.05 -0.64 -17.39
C LEU A 193 -15.26 -1.26 -18.10
N ASP A 194 -15.49 -2.56 -17.90
CA ASP A 194 -16.74 -3.23 -18.27
C ASP A 194 -17.79 -2.93 -17.19
N LYS A 195 -18.68 -1.98 -17.49
CA LYS A 195 -19.74 -1.56 -16.56
C LYS A 195 -20.82 -2.61 -16.35
N ALA A 196 -21.03 -3.51 -17.31
CA ALA A 196 -22.07 -4.53 -17.20
C ALA A 196 -21.66 -5.63 -16.22
N LYS A 197 -20.35 -5.94 -16.15
CA LYS A 197 -19.80 -6.95 -15.23
C LYS A 197 -19.24 -6.39 -13.92
N THR A 198 -19.07 -5.07 -13.83
CA THR A 198 -18.60 -4.38 -12.62
C THR A 198 -19.73 -4.14 -11.61
N ALA A 199 -19.48 -4.49 -10.36
CA ALA A 199 -20.26 -4.10 -9.20
C ALA A 199 -19.36 -3.25 -8.28
N ILE A 200 -19.58 -1.92 -8.26
CA ILE A 200 -18.75 -0.97 -7.51
C ILE A 200 -18.69 -1.36 -6.03
N GLY A 201 -17.47 -1.39 -5.48
CA GLY A 201 -17.19 -1.79 -4.11
C GLY A 201 -17.01 -3.30 -3.89
N SER A 202 -17.37 -4.15 -4.85
CA SER A 202 -17.26 -5.62 -4.70
C SER A 202 -16.49 -6.32 -5.83
N LYS A 203 -16.66 -5.91 -7.09
CA LYS A 203 -15.99 -6.53 -8.24
C LYS A 203 -15.82 -5.54 -9.38
N TYR A 204 -14.61 -5.45 -9.92
CA TYR A 204 -14.28 -4.58 -11.05
C TYR A 204 -13.76 -5.42 -12.20
N VAL A 205 -14.40 -5.31 -13.35
CA VAL A 205 -14.01 -6.06 -14.56
C VAL A 205 -13.56 -5.06 -15.61
N PHE A 206 -12.42 -5.35 -16.22
CA PHE A 206 -11.79 -4.49 -17.20
C PHE A 206 -11.45 -5.29 -18.46
N ASP A 207 -11.77 -4.73 -19.63
CA ASP A 207 -11.44 -5.31 -20.93
C ASP A 207 -10.25 -4.58 -21.55
N ARG A 208 -9.27 -5.34 -22.01
CA ARG A 208 -8.06 -4.80 -22.62
C ARG A 208 -8.40 -4.02 -23.89
N LYS A 209 -7.85 -2.81 -24.02
CA LYS A 209 -8.00 -1.98 -25.21
C LYS A 209 -7.25 -2.60 -26.39
N LYS A 210 -7.90 -2.61 -27.57
CA LYS A 210 -7.28 -3.10 -28.81
C LYS A 210 -6.26 -2.12 -29.39
N ASP A 211 -6.40 -0.84 -29.07
CA ASP A 211 -5.64 0.30 -29.60
C ASP A 211 -4.83 1.01 -28.50
N TYR A 212 -4.40 0.26 -27.48
CA TYR A 212 -3.49 0.80 -26.47
C TYR A 212 -2.17 1.25 -27.11
N TRP A 213 -1.69 2.43 -26.71
CA TRP A 213 -0.50 3.05 -27.30
C TRP A 213 0.80 2.33 -26.93
N GLY A 214 0.80 1.60 -25.82
CA GLY A 214 1.97 0.91 -25.27
C GLY A 214 2.03 -0.55 -25.67
N GLU A 215 2.86 -1.32 -24.95
CA GLU A 215 2.91 -2.77 -25.12
C GLU A 215 1.59 -3.41 -24.70
N GLU A 216 1.10 -4.35 -25.51
CA GLU A 216 -0.13 -5.08 -25.24
C GLU A 216 0.05 -6.00 -24.02
N LEU A 217 -0.73 -5.76 -22.95
CA LEU A 217 -0.70 -6.64 -21.78
C LEU A 217 -1.31 -8.01 -22.12
N PRO A 218 -0.82 -9.11 -21.52
CA PRO A 218 -1.16 -10.45 -21.99
C PRO A 218 -2.62 -10.88 -21.76
N TYR A 219 -3.28 -10.35 -20.72
CA TYR A 219 -4.65 -10.76 -20.35
C TYR A 219 -5.69 -9.88 -21.04
N LYS A 220 -6.67 -10.49 -21.72
CA LYS A 220 -7.79 -9.80 -22.38
C LYS A 220 -8.78 -9.23 -21.38
N THR A 221 -9.00 -9.91 -20.26
CA THR A 221 -9.87 -9.46 -19.17
C THR A 221 -9.09 -9.46 -17.86
N LEU A 222 -9.22 -8.39 -17.10
CA LEU A 222 -8.72 -8.26 -15.73
C LEU A 222 -9.92 -8.11 -14.80
N THR A 223 -10.04 -8.99 -13.82
CA THR A 223 -11.01 -8.88 -12.76
C THR A 223 -10.28 -8.59 -11.44
N ILE A 224 -10.75 -7.59 -10.70
CA ILE A 224 -10.33 -7.33 -9.32
C ILE A 224 -11.55 -7.52 -8.41
N SER A 225 -11.52 -8.55 -7.57
CA SER A 225 -12.60 -8.93 -6.67
C SER A 225 -12.26 -8.57 -5.22
N VAL A 226 -13.20 -7.89 -4.55
CA VAL A 226 -13.08 -7.49 -3.14
C VAL A 226 -13.64 -8.59 -2.25
N PHE A 227 -12.88 -8.96 -1.23
CA PHE A 227 -13.29 -9.94 -0.22
C PHE A 227 -13.27 -9.31 1.18
N ASP A 228 -14.12 -9.82 2.06
CA ASP A 228 -14.19 -9.37 3.45
C ASP A 228 -13.13 -10.01 4.35
N ASN A 229 -12.59 -11.17 3.95
CA ASN A 229 -11.58 -11.90 4.71
C ASN A 229 -10.71 -12.79 3.82
N GLU A 230 -9.51 -13.09 4.30
CA GLU A 230 -8.53 -13.91 3.57
C GLU A 230 -8.89 -15.40 3.52
N THR A 231 -9.76 -15.92 4.39
CA THR A 231 -10.20 -17.33 4.32
C THR A 231 -10.93 -17.60 3.01
N ALA A 232 -11.82 -16.69 2.59
CA ALA A 232 -12.51 -16.79 1.30
C ALA A 232 -11.53 -16.68 0.12
N VAL A 233 -10.51 -15.83 0.24
CA VAL A 233 -9.45 -15.67 -0.76
C VAL A 233 -8.64 -16.98 -0.91
N VAL A 234 -8.22 -17.59 0.20
CA VAL A 234 -7.50 -18.88 0.19
C VAL A 234 -8.33 -19.96 -0.48
N ASN A 235 -9.62 -20.04 -0.19
CA ASN A 235 -10.50 -21.02 -0.85
C ASN A 235 -10.59 -20.77 -2.36
N GLY A 236 -10.75 -19.53 -2.79
CA GLY A 236 -10.79 -19.18 -4.22
C GLY A 236 -9.49 -19.47 -4.95
N LEU A 237 -8.34 -19.26 -4.31
CA LEU A 237 -7.03 -19.65 -4.86
C LEU A 237 -6.92 -21.18 -5.00
N LYS A 238 -7.33 -21.94 -3.98
CA LYS A 238 -7.27 -23.41 -3.98
C LYS A 238 -8.20 -24.06 -5.01
N THR A 239 -9.35 -23.45 -5.29
CA THR A 239 -10.30 -23.94 -6.30
C THR A 239 -9.98 -23.47 -7.72
N GLY A 240 -9.00 -22.57 -7.90
CA GLY A 240 -8.67 -21.96 -9.19
C GLY A 240 -9.68 -20.89 -9.64
N GLN A 241 -10.55 -20.41 -8.75
CA GLN A 241 -11.43 -19.27 -9.02
C GLN A 241 -10.66 -17.94 -9.02
N LEU A 242 -9.52 -17.89 -8.34
CA LEU A 242 -8.64 -16.73 -8.27
C LEU A 242 -7.26 -17.11 -8.76
N ASP A 243 -6.65 -16.23 -9.54
CA ASP A 243 -5.30 -16.40 -10.05
C ASP A 243 -4.23 -15.84 -9.14
N SER A 244 -4.54 -14.78 -8.38
CA SER A 244 -3.55 -14.14 -7.52
C SER A 244 -4.17 -13.37 -6.36
N ALA A 245 -3.46 -13.36 -5.23
CA ALA A 245 -3.77 -12.50 -4.09
C ALA A 245 -2.53 -12.23 -3.23
N VAL A 246 -2.59 -11.19 -2.41
CA VAL A 246 -1.63 -10.97 -1.32
C VAL A 246 -2.31 -11.32 0.00
N LEU A 247 -1.72 -12.25 0.75
CA LEU A 247 -2.18 -12.66 2.08
C LEU A 247 -1.33 -12.00 3.16
N GLN A 248 -1.99 -11.36 4.13
CA GLN A 248 -1.38 -10.73 5.29
C GLN A 248 -1.62 -11.55 6.56
N ASP A 249 -2.76 -12.22 6.71
CA ASP A 249 -3.09 -13.00 7.91
C ASP A 249 -2.19 -14.23 8.05
N ALA A 250 -1.57 -14.38 9.23
CA ALA A 250 -0.59 -15.42 9.46
C ALA A 250 -1.19 -16.84 9.38
N ASN A 251 -2.44 -17.02 9.78
CA ASN A 251 -3.10 -18.32 9.71
C ASN A 251 -3.45 -18.69 8.27
N GLN A 252 -3.86 -17.71 7.46
CA GLN A 252 -4.11 -17.93 6.03
C GLN A 252 -2.83 -18.18 5.23
N GLN A 253 -1.73 -17.50 5.58
CA GLN A 253 -0.41 -17.84 5.03
C GLN A 253 -0.03 -19.29 5.38
N ALA A 254 -0.17 -19.70 6.64
CA ALA A 254 0.11 -21.08 7.06
C ALA A 254 -0.76 -22.13 6.36
N SER A 255 -2.05 -21.82 6.13
CA SER A 255 -3.00 -22.78 5.55
C SER A 255 -2.80 -23.04 4.05
N ILE A 256 -2.11 -22.13 3.34
CA ILE A 256 -1.84 -22.23 1.90
C ILE A 256 -0.39 -22.63 1.59
N GLU A 257 0.55 -22.42 2.52
CA GLU A 257 1.96 -22.79 2.38
C GLU A 257 2.18 -24.22 1.85
N PRO A 258 1.49 -25.27 2.34
CA PRO A 258 1.66 -26.64 1.85
C PRO A 258 1.18 -26.91 0.42
N ASP A 259 0.41 -26.01 -0.19
CA ASP A 259 -0.25 -26.26 -1.48
C ASP A 259 0.73 -26.22 -2.67
N THR A 260 1.13 -27.38 -3.20
CA THR A 260 2.11 -27.42 -4.30
C THR A 260 1.56 -26.97 -5.65
N ASN A 261 0.28 -26.64 -5.77
CA ASN A 261 -0.34 -26.16 -7.02
C ASN A 261 -0.32 -24.63 -7.17
N LEU A 262 0.14 -23.93 -6.14
CA LEU A 262 0.23 -22.48 -6.13
C LEU A 262 1.68 -22.03 -5.98
N THR A 263 2.05 -20.94 -6.66
CA THR A 263 3.32 -20.25 -6.48
C THR A 263 3.19 -19.28 -5.31
N LYS A 264 4.22 -19.20 -4.45
CA LYS A 264 4.25 -18.25 -3.34
C LYS A 264 5.56 -17.50 -3.28
N SER A 265 5.49 -16.21 -2.98
CA SER A 265 6.63 -15.35 -2.73
C SER A 265 6.40 -14.52 -1.48
N LYS A 266 7.40 -14.48 -0.59
CA LYS A 266 7.37 -13.61 0.58
C LYS A 266 7.89 -12.24 0.22
N HIS A 267 7.23 -11.19 0.68
CA HIS A 267 7.76 -9.84 0.66
C HIS A 267 7.34 -9.08 1.91
N SER A 268 8.13 -8.09 2.30
CA SER A 268 7.84 -7.21 3.42
C SER A 268 7.77 -5.79 2.87
N PHE A 269 6.70 -5.08 3.23
CA PHE A 269 6.51 -3.69 2.82
C PHE A 269 6.19 -2.79 4.03
N ASP A 270 5.35 -3.29 4.93
CA ASP A 270 4.92 -2.53 6.10
C ASP A 270 5.70 -2.92 7.36
N PHE A 271 5.92 -1.95 8.23
CA PHE A 271 6.03 -2.24 9.66
C PHE A 271 4.66 -2.06 10.34
N GLN A 272 4.38 -2.85 11.36
CA GLN A 272 3.29 -2.59 12.30
C GLN A 272 3.87 -2.04 13.60
N GLY A 273 3.24 -1.02 14.17
CA GLY A 273 3.74 -0.39 15.39
C GLY A 273 2.82 0.67 15.97
N LEU A 274 3.10 1.06 17.21
CA LEU A 274 2.46 2.21 17.85
C LEU A 274 3.15 3.51 17.39
N LEU A 275 2.42 4.34 16.64
CA LEU A 275 2.84 5.69 16.31
C LEU A 275 2.49 6.62 17.48
N LEU A 276 3.48 7.30 18.05
CA LEU A 276 3.30 8.19 19.20
C LEU A 276 3.12 9.63 18.73
N PHE A 277 1.90 10.04 18.40
CA PHE A 277 1.61 11.36 17.85
C PHE A 277 1.92 12.52 18.81
N ASP A 278 1.58 12.34 20.09
CA ASP A 278 1.53 13.40 21.09
C ASP A 278 2.84 13.55 21.87
N ARG A 279 3.94 13.67 21.14
CA ARG A 279 5.29 13.90 21.70
C ARG A 279 5.42 15.23 22.43
N GLY A 280 4.47 16.15 22.23
CA GLY A 280 4.38 17.43 22.95
C GLY A 280 3.61 17.36 24.28
N GLY A 281 2.86 16.28 24.54
CA GLY A 281 2.07 16.09 25.76
C GLY A 281 0.79 16.93 25.84
N VAL A 282 0.13 17.19 24.70
CA VAL A 282 -1.13 17.93 24.58
C VAL A 282 -2.32 17.15 25.14
N ARG A 283 -2.37 15.84 24.90
CA ARG A 283 -3.45 14.94 25.38
C ARG A 283 -2.99 14.08 26.55
N THR A 284 -1.76 13.58 26.48
CA THR A 284 -1.11 12.78 27.53
C THR A 284 0.19 13.47 27.93
N PRO A 285 0.18 14.36 28.93
CA PRO A 285 1.35 15.16 29.33
C PRO A 285 2.63 14.35 29.57
N GLN A 286 2.48 13.10 30.00
CA GLN A 286 3.56 12.15 30.25
C GLN A 286 4.41 11.90 29.01
N LEU A 287 3.81 11.87 27.81
CA LEU A 287 4.52 11.61 26.55
C LEU A 287 5.43 12.75 26.11
N LYS A 288 5.37 13.93 26.77
CA LYS A 288 6.31 15.02 26.54
C LYS A 288 7.75 14.61 26.88
N ASP A 289 7.92 13.80 27.92
CA ASP A 289 9.23 13.31 28.34
C ASP A 289 9.65 12.10 27.50
N ALA A 290 10.82 12.20 26.85
CA ALA A 290 11.36 11.13 26.02
C ALA A 290 11.54 9.82 26.80
N ARG A 291 11.86 9.89 28.09
CA ARG A 291 12.04 8.71 28.96
C ARG A 291 10.76 7.90 29.10
N VAL A 292 9.59 8.54 29.06
CA VAL A 292 8.31 7.83 29.05
C VAL A 292 8.12 7.08 27.74
N ARG A 293 8.43 7.70 26.60
CA ARG A 293 8.30 7.04 25.28
C ARG A 293 9.31 5.91 25.10
N GLN A 294 10.53 6.08 25.60
CA GLN A 294 11.55 5.03 25.71
C GLN A 294 11.06 3.88 26.60
N ALA A 295 10.43 4.18 27.74
CA ALA A 295 9.88 3.15 28.63
C ALA A 295 8.77 2.34 27.95
N LEU A 296 7.89 2.98 27.17
CA LEU A 296 6.88 2.26 26.37
C LEU A 296 7.54 1.30 25.37
N ASN A 297 8.65 1.70 24.74
CA ASN A 297 9.39 0.82 23.84
C ASN A 297 10.03 -0.37 24.56
N TYR A 298 10.68 -0.16 25.71
CA TYR A 298 11.27 -1.21 26.54
C TYR A 298 10.22 -2.17 27.14
N ALA A 299 8.96 -1.73 27.27
CA ALA A 299 7.89 -2.56 27.81
C ALA A 299 7.39 -3.63 26.84
N LEU A 300 7.50 -3.42 25.53
CA LEU A 300 6.91 -4.29 24.51
C LEU A 300 7.70 -5.59 24.34
N ASP A 301 7.03 -6.74 24.42
CA ASP A 301 7.61 -8.06 24.11
C ASP A 301 7.38 -8.40 22.63
N ARG A 302 8.24 -7.83 21.77
CA ARG A 302 8.14 -7.98 20.30
C ARG A 302 8.35 -9.41 19.83
N GLU A 303 9.18 -10.18 20.54
CA GLU A 303 9.43 -11.59 20.25
C GLU A 303 8.15 -12.40 20.46
N THR A 304 7.52 -12.28 21.63
CA THR A 304 6.24 -12.94 21.90
C THR A 304 5.15 -12.48 20.93
N MET A 305 5.07 -11.19 20.59
CA MET A 305 4.12 -10.70 19.59
C MET A 305 4.33 -11.36 18.23
N LEU A 306 5.57 -11.42 17.72
CA LEU A 306 5.88 -12.02 16.43
C LEU A 306 5.62 -13.54 16.43
N GLU A 307 6.04 -14.24 17.48
CA GLU A 307 5.85 -15.68 17.65
C GLU A 307 4.35 -16.04 17.75
N LYS A 308 3.63 -15.42 18.69
CA LYS A 308 2.28 -15.87 19.07
C LYS A 308 1.18 -15.28 18.19
N ILE A 309 1.35 -14.07 17.67
CA ILE A 309 0.31 -13.39 16.86
C ILE A 309 0.57 -13.60 15.37
N ARG A 310 1.84 -13.62 14.95
CA ARG A 310 2.23 -13.74 13.53
C ARG A 310 2.78 -15.11 13.15
N GLY A 311 2.97 -16.03 14.11
CA GLY A 311 3.54 -17.34 13.84
C GLY A 311 4.95 -17.26 13.24
N GLY A 312 5.75 -16.27 13.66
CA GLY A 312 7.10 -16.02 13.13
C GLY A 312 7.16 -15.35 11.75
N ARG A 313 6.02 -14.90 11.18
CA ARG A 313 5.97 -14.31 9.82
C ARG A 313 6.26 -12.81 9.81
N GLY A 314 7.53 -12.47 9.95
CA GLY A 314 8.03 -11.11 9.91
C GLY A 314 9.41 -10.98 10.54
N GLU A 315 9.88 -9.75 10.70
CA GLU A 315 11.16 -9.41 11.33
C GLU A 315 10.95 -8.34 12.39
N ILE A 316 11.52 -8.49 13.58
CA ILE A 316 11.46 -7.46 14.62
C ILE A 316 12.17 -6.19 14.15
N THR A 317 11.63 -5.04 14.54
CA THR A 317 12.26 -3.73 14.28
C THR A 317 11.86 -2.72 15.35
N ASP A 318 12.77 -1.81 15.69
CA ASP A 318 12.46 -0.60 16.46
C ASP A 318 12.51 0.69 15.61
N GLN A 319 12.78 0.58 14.31
CA GLN A 319 12.86 1.71 13.38
C GLN A 319 11.77 1.68 12.31
N VAL A 320 11.47 2.85 11.76
CA VAL A 320 10.41 3.05 10.75
C VAL A 320 10.91 2.92 9.31
N PHE A 321 12.23 2.84 9.09
CA PHE A 321 12.83 2.67 7.76
C PHE A 321 13.09 1.19 7.45
N GLY A 322 12.87 0.82 6.18
CA GLY A 322 13.03 -0.55 5.70
C GLY A 322 14.45 -0.83 5.19
N PRO A 323 14.85 -2.10 5.05
CA PRO A 323 16.22 -2.47 4.67
C PRO A 323 16.68 -1.95 3.30
N GLU A 324 15.75 -1.58 2.42
CA GLU A 324 16.06 -1.04 1.08
C GLU A 324 16.48 0.44 1.09
N THR A 325 16.33 1.15 2.21
CA THR A 325 16.54 2.60 2.27
C THR A 325 17.94 2.99 2.76
N LYS A 326 18.33 4.27 2.57
CA LYS A 326 19.64 4.78 3.02
C LYS A 326 19.64 5.19 4.49
N ALA A 327 18.46 5.53 5.04
CA ALA A 327 18.26 5.84 6.46
C ALA A 327 18.33 4.60 7.37
N TYR A 328 18.08 3.40 6.82
CA TYR A 328 18.10 2.15 7.58
C TYR A 328 19.45 1.88 8.24
N ASP A 329 19.41 1.46 9.50
CA ASP A 329 20.57 1.03 10.27
C ASP A 329 20.21 -0.25 11.03
N LYS A 330 20.82 -1.37 10.65
CA LYS A 330 20.54 -2.68 11.26
C LYS A 330 20.71 -2.71 12.78
N SER A 331 21.60 -1.88 13.34
CA SER A 331 21.80 -1.82 14.80
C SER A 331 20.60 -1.25 15.54
N LEU A 332 19.73 -0.51 14.85
CA LEU A 332 18.51 0.07 15.41
C LEU A 332 17.33 -0.92 15.41
N ASP A 333 17.42 -2.09 14.76
CA ASP A 333 16.31 -3.07 14.79
C ASP A 333 16.09 -3.69 16.17
N SER A 334 17.09 -3.61 17.06
CA SER A 334 17.10 -4.17 18.41
C SER A 334 17.56 -3.16 19.47
N TYR A 335 17.26 -1.87 19.27
CA TYR A 335 17.68 -0.80 20.18
C TYR A 335 16.92 -0.83 21.53
N TYR A 336 15.67 -1.31 21.51
CA TYR A 336 14.79 -1.46 22.66
C TYR A 336 14.48 -2.95 22.93
N PRO A 337 15.44 -3.75 23.46
CA PRO A 337 15.13 -5.09 23.93
C PRO A 337 14.02 -5.06 24.98
N HIS A 338 13.25 -6.13 25.10
CA HIS A 338 12.22 -6.24 26.13
C HIS A 338 12.84 -6.19 27.54
N ASP A 339 12.63 -5.09 28.26
CA ASP A 339 13.17 -4.86 29.61
C ASP A 339 12.17 -4.04 30.46
N PRO A 340 11.15 -4.71 31.04
CA PRO A 340 10.17 -4.06 31.91
C PRO A 340 10.78 -3.41 33.15
N ALA A 341 11.94 -3.87 33.62
CA ALA A 341 12.62 -3.28 34.77
C ALA A 341 13.22 -1.91 34.43
N LYS A 342 13.89 -1.80 33.28
CA LYS A 342 14.38 -0.53 32.74
C LYS A 342 13.23 0.42 32.41
N ALA A 343 12.13 -0.09 31.84
CA ALA A 343 10.92 0.70 31.59
C ALA A 343 10.37 1.33 32.89
N LYS A 344 10.20 0.55 33.97
CA LYS A 344 9.79 1.07 35.29
C LYS A 344 10.75 2.12 35.83
N LYS A 345 12.06 1.89 35.71
CA LYS A 345 13.09 2.84 36.14
C LYS A 345 12.97 4.17 35.40
N LEU A 346 12.81 4.14 34.08
CA LEU A 346 12.63 5.33 33.25
C LEU A 346 11.33 6.08 33.61
N LEU A 347 10.22 5.36 33.82
CA LEU A 347 8.96 5.96 34.28
C LEU A 347 9.12 6.64 35.64
N ALA A 348 9.79 6.01 36.60
CA ALA A 348 10.05 6.60 37.91
C ALA A 348 10.94 7.85 37.82
N GLN A 349 12.01 7.82 37.00
CA GLN A 349 12.90 8.95 36.75
C GLN A 349 12.19 10.13 36.05
N ALA A 350 11.15 9.84 35.27
CA ALA A 350 10.27 10.83 34.64
C ALA A 350 9.16 11.34 35.58
N GLY A 351 9.08 10.85 36.82
CA GLY A 351 8.08 11.26 37.80
C GLY A 351 6.76 10.48 37.75
N TYR A 352 6.72 9.36 37.02
CA TYR A 352 5.52 8.54 36.79
C TYR A 352 5.66 7.13 37.38
N ALA A 353 6.24 6.99 38.57
CA ALA A 353 6.40 5.70 39.25
C ALA A 353 5.06 4.97 39.52
N GLN A 354 3.97 5.73 39.68
CA GLN A 354 2.60 5.20 39.84
C GLN A 354 1.90 4.94 38.50
N GLY A 355 2.59 5.15 37.38
CA GLY A 355 2.05 4.98 36.05
C GLY A 355 1.04 6.06 35.63
N PHE A 356 0.31 5.77 34.55
CA PHE A 356 -0.74 6.63 34.00
C PHE A 356 -1.65 5.84 33.05
N THR A 357 -2.73 6.45 32.59
CA THR A 357 -3.60 5.86 31.56
C THR A 357 -3.27 6.42 30.17
N LEU A 358 -3.05 5.54 29.21
CA LEU A 358 -2.87 5.88 27.79
C LEU A 358 -4.13 5.50 27.01
N LYS A 359 -4.86 6.50 26.52
CA LYS A 359 -6.04 6.29 25.68
C LYS A 359 -5.64 6.13 24.22
N LEU A 360 -5.96 4.99 23.61
CA LEU A 360 -5.65 4.69 22.20
C LEU A 360 -6.92 4.29 21.43
N PRO A 361 -7.04 4.67 20.15
CA PRO A 361 -8.11 4.17 19.30
C PRO A 361 -7.84 2.71 18.94
N ARG A 362 -8.91 1.93 18.82
CA ARG A 362 -8.86 0.53 18.39
C ARG A 362 -9.78 0.30 17.20
N MET A 363 -9.20 -0.16 16.12
CA MET A 363 -9.91 -0.65 14.94
C MET A 363 -9.54 -2.12 14.77
N SER A 364 -10.51 -3.03 14.80
CA SER A 364 -10.23 -4.47 14.81
C SER A 364 -9.47 -4.97 13.59
N ALA A 365 -9.60 -4.28 12.45
CA ALA A 365 -8.85 -4.57 11.22
C ALA A 365 -7.33 -4.31 11.33
N ILE A 366 -6.90 -3.46 12.28
CA ILE A 366 -5.47 -3.15 12.52
C ILE A 366 -5.00 -3.81 13.82
N VAL A 367 -5.82 -3.72 14.88
CA VAL A 367 -5.52 -4.25 16.22
C VAL A 367 -6.56 -5.30 16.59
N ASN A 368 -6.28 -6.54 16.20
CA ASN A 368 -7.07 -7.70 16.60
C ASN A 368 -6.98 -7.94 18.12
N ASP A 369 -7.80 -8.85 18.65
CA ASP A 369 -7.88 -9.08 20.11
C ASP A 369 -6.53 -9.54 20.69
N ALA A 370 -5.82 -10.43 20.01
CA ALA A 370 -4.52 -10.93 20.47
C ALA A 370 -3.48 -9.80 20.61
N LEU A 371 -3.40 -8.90 19.63
CA LEU A 371 -2.48 -7.75 19.68
C LEU A 371 -2.90 -6.74 20.74
N ALA A 372 -4.20 -6.45 20.87
CA ALA A 372 -4.71 -5.56 21.89
C ALA A 372 -4.34 -6.05 23.30
N SER A 373 -4.58 -7.34 23.58
CA SER A 373 -4.27 -7.94 24.87
C SER A 373 -2.76 -8.03 25.16
N SER A 374 -1.93 -8.27 24.14
CA SER A 374 -0.47 -8.24 24.29
C SER A 374 0.03 -6.85 24.71
N ILE A 375 -0.40 -5.80 24.00
CA ILE A 375 -0.03 -4.41 24.34
C ILE A 375 -0.53 -4.03 25.74
N GLU A 376 -1.75 -4.42 26.09
CA GLU A 376 -2.30 -4.19 27.44
C GLU A 376 -1.48 -4.87 28.53
N ALA A 377 -1.08 -6.13 28.34
CA ALA A 377 -0.30 -6.89 29.29
C ALA A 377 1.08 -6.26 29.50
N ASP A 378 1.78 -5.94 28.42
CA ASP A 378 3.12 -5.36 28.42
C ASP A 378 3.14 -3.99 29.11
N PHE A 379 2.19 -3.11 28.77
CA PHE A 379 2.13 -1.78 29.37
C PHE A 379 1.66 -1.85 30.84
N LYS A 380 0.72 -2.74 31.17
CA LYS A 380 0.28 -2.95 32.55
C LYS A 380 1.44 -3.45 33.42
N ALA A 381 2.32 -4.30 32.89
CA ALA A 381 3.48 -4.81 33.63
C ALA A 381 4.42 -3.70 34.12
N VAL A 382 4.43 -2.54 33.46
CA VAL A 382 5.22 -1.35 33.82
C VAL A 382 4.39 -0.22 34.45
N GLY A 383 3.11 -0.46 34.74
CA GLY A 383 2.21 0.50 35.39
C GLY A 383 1.42 1.41 34.45
N VAL A 384 1.54 1.25 33.12
CA VAL A 384 0.78 2.03 32.15
C VAL A 384 -0.52 1.29 31.79
N LYS A 385 -1.67 1.90 32.09
CA LYS A 385 -2.98 1.33 31.74
C LYS A 385 -3.38 1.77 30.32
N VAL A 386 -3.51 0.84 29.39
CA VAL A 386 -4.12 1.14 28.09
C VAL A 386 -5.64 1.19 28.23
N LYS A 387 -6.26 2.21 27.64
CA LYS A 387 -7.72 2.31 27.48
C LYS A 387 -8.04 2.38 25.99
N TRP A 388 -8.48 1.26 25.43
CA TRP A 388 -8.96 1.20 24.06
C TRP A 388 -10.29 1.96 23.90
N ASP A 389 -10.37 2.74 22.84
CA ASP A 389 -11.60 3.37 22.33
C ASP A 389 -11.94 2.68 21.01
N GLN A 390 -12.90 1.75 21.03
CA GLN A 390 -13.26 0.96 19.85
C GLN A 390 -14.00 1.84 18.84
N LEU A 391 -13.49 1.92 17.61
CA LEU A 391 -14.03 2.77 16.55
C LEU A 391 -14.36 1.97 15.29
N ASP A 392 -15.43 2.36 14.61
CA ASP A 392 -15.65 2.02 13.20
C ASP A 392 -14.80 2.91 12.27
N GLY A 393 -14.71 2.54 10.98
CA GLY A 393 -13.83 3.23 10.03
C GLY A 393 -14.16 4.72 9.84
N ALA A 394 -15.44 5.09 9.77
CA ALA A 394 -15.87 6.48 9.57
C ALA A 394 -15.58 7.34 10.81
N THR A 395 -15.92 6.84 11.98
CA THR A 395 -15.68 7.51 13.27
C THR A 395 -14.18 7.63 13.55
N ALA A 396 -13.38 6.63 13.16
CA ALA A 396 -11.93 6.65 13.30
C ALA A 396 -11.30 7.82 12.54
N LEU A 397 -11.68 8.03 11.26
CA LEU A 397 -11.15 9.13 10.46
C LEU A 397 -11.39 10.50 11.13
N GLN A 398 -12.62 10.70 11.63
CA GLN A 398 -13.04 11.92 12.31
C GLN A 398 -12.27 12.14 13.62
N LYS A 399 -12.32 11.19 14.56
CA LYS A 399 -11.71 11.37 15.89
C LYS A 399 -10.19 11.43 15.85
N ILE A 400 -9.55 10.61 15.01
CA ILE A 400 -8.08 10.52 14.95
C ILE A 400 -7.51 11.75 14.23
N PHE A 401 -7.95 12.00 13.00
CA PHE A 401 -7.26 12.96 12.13
C PHE A 401 -7.88 14.36 12.12
N ARG A 402 -9.17 14.52 12.45
CA ARG A 402 -9.82 15.85 12.56
C ARG A 402 -9.77 16.39 13.98
N GLU A 403 -10.24 15.61 14.94
CA GLU A 403 -10.34 16.04 16.34
C GLU A 403 -9.04 15.87 17.14
N LYS A 404 -8.08 15.10 16.59
CA LYS A 404 -6.80 14.79 17.25
C LYS A 404 -7.03 14.28 18.67
N ALA A 405 -7.98 13.35 18.81
CA ALA A 405 -8.51 12.91 20.10
C ALA A 405 -7.58 11.94 20.86
N TYR A 406 -6.52 11.45 20.22
CA TYR A 406 -5.65 10.40 20.76
C TYR A 406 -4.18 10.81 20.72
N SER A 407 -3.42 10.25 21.66
CA SER A 407 -1.98 10.49 21.78
C SER A 407 -1.10 9.65 20.87
N GLY A 408 -1.69 8.62 20.25
CA GLY A 408 -1.04 7.72 19.32
C GLY A 408 -2.04 6.69 18.80
N MET A 409 -1.59 5.84 17.91
CA MET A 409 -2.37 4.71 17.41
C MET A 409 -1.44 3.62 16.86
N VAL A 410 -1.89 2.37 16.90
CA VAL A 410 -1.22 1.29 16.16
C VAL A 410 -1.58 1.42 14.68
N MET A 411 -0.59 1.29 13.80
CA MET A 411 -0.75 1.33 12.36
C MET A 411 0.18 0.33 11.68
N ASN A 412 -0.25 -0.13 10.50
CA ASN A 412 0.61 -0.69 9.48
C ASN A 412 1.03 0.47 8.56
N ILE A 413 2.33 0.71 8.41
CA ILE A 413 2.86 1.81 7.60
C ILE A 413 3.90 1.26 6.62
N GLY A 414 3.72 1.61 5.36
CA GLY A 414 4.64 1.28 4.28
C GLY A 414 6.02 1.90 4.46
N GLN A 415 7.05 1.08 4.31
CA GLN A 415 8.44 1.48 4.29
C GLN A 415 8.85 1.75 2.84
N SER A 416 8.55 2.96 2.36
CA SER A 416 8.97 3.40 1.03
C SER A 416 10.48 3.24 0.87
N SER A 417 10.92 2.82 -0.33
CA SER A 417 12.34 2.77 -0.69
C SER A 417 12.99 4.17 -0.81
N ILE A 418 12.18 5.24 -0.71
CA ILE A 418 12.63 6.63 -0.71
C ILE A 418 12.52 7.22 0.71
N ASP A 419 13.66 7.44 1.38
CA ASP A 419 13.73 7.97 2.76
C ASP A 419 12.82 9.18 2.99
N TRP A 420 12.84 10.13 2.05
CA TRP A 420 12.06 11.37 2.14
C TRP A 420 10.56 11.12 2.21
N VAL A 421 10.04 10.10 1.52
CA VAL A 421 8.60 9.79 1.53
C VAL A 421 8.19 9.36 2.95
N THR A 422 8.96 8.46 3.57
CA THR A 422 8.72 8.04 4.96
C THR A 422 8.82 9.23 5.93
N MET A 423 9.79 10.13 5.75
CA MET A 423 9.93 11.32 6.61
C MET A 423 8.79 12.33 6.39
N ASN A 424 8.36 12.53 5.15
CA ASN A 424 7.23 13.40 4.82
C ASN A 424 5.90 12.83 5.34
N ASP A 425 5.81 11.51 5.51
CA ASP A 425 4.66 10.85 6.11
C ASP A 425 4.64 10.93 7.63
N LEU A 426 5.77 10.67 8.28
CA LEU A 426 5.83 10.40 9.73
C LEU A 426 6.42 11.54 10.56
N VAL A 427 7.26 12.41 9.96
CA VAL A 427 8.04 13.42 10.69
C VAL A 427 7.54 14.85 10.39
N VAL A 428 7.25 15.17 9.14
CA VAL A 428 6.68 16.47 8.74
C VAL A 428 5.25 16.63 9.31
N PRO A 429 4.83 17.84 9.72
CA PRO A 429 3.45 18.08 10.14
C PRO A 429 2.43 17.53 9.13
N GLY A 430 1.51 16.69 9.60
CA GLY A 430 0.61 15.96 8.72
C GLY A 430 -0.24 14.93 9.46
N ALA A 431 -0.75 13.93 8.75
CA ALA A 431 -1.65 12.92 9.30
C ALA A 431 -1.04 12.14 10.48
N PHE A 432 0.24 11.75 10.38
CA PHE A 432 0.95 10.98 11.41
C PHE A 432 1.90 11.82 12.28
N ASN A 433 1.92 13.15 12.06
CA ASN A 433 2.41 14.14 13.02
C ASN A 433 1.37 15.26 13.21
N PRO A 434 0.17 14.95 13.74
CA PRO A 434 -0.95 15.87 13.75
C PRO A 434 -0.78 17.05 14.73
N PHE A 435 0.11 16.90 15.70
CA PHE A 435 0.48 17.95 16.66
C PHE A 435 1.66 18.80 16.18
N ALA A 436 2.16 18.57 14.97
CA ALA A 436 3.32 19.26 14.40
C ALA A 436 4.53 19.28 15.34
N THR A 437 4.72 18.21 16.12
CA THR A 437 5.81 18.14 17.08
C THR A 437 7.14 18.01 16.35
N SER A 438 8.16 18.70 16.86
CA SER A 438 9.52 18.71 16.33
C SER A 438 10.49 19.13 17.45
N ASP A 439 11.77 18.84 17.27
CA ASP A 439 12.85 19.18 18.21
C ASP A 439 14.05 19.79 17.45
N PRO A 440 15.09 20.32 18.13
CA PRO A 440 16.23 20.93 17.48
C PRO A 440 16.99 20.02 16.49
N THR A 441 17.09 18.72 16.77
CA THR A 441 17.79 17.76 15.91
C THR A 441 16.99 17.54 14.63
N VAL A 442 15.67 17.33 14.73
CA VAL A 442 14.79 17.19 13.57
C VAL A 442 14.80 18.46 12.71
N LYS A 443 14.71 19.65 13.32
CA LYS A 443 14.76 20.93 12.59
C LYS A 443 16.08 21.14 11.85
N LYS A 444 17.18 20.58 12.36
CA LYS A 444 18.50 20.64 11.74
C LYS A 444 18.66 19.64 10.59
N LEU A 445 18.28 18.38 10.81
CA LEU A 445 18.59 17.28 9.88
C LEU A 445 17.57 17.15 8.75
N LEU A 446 16.28 17.37 9.01
CA LEU A 446 15.24 17.16 8.01
C LEU A 446 15.44 18.02 6.74
N PRO A 447 15.79 19.32 6.83
CA PRO A 447 16.11 20.11 5.62
C PRO A 447 17.31 19.56 4.85
N GLN A 448 18.32 19.01 5.52
CA GLN A 448 19.50 18.44 4.87
C GLN A 448 19.16 17.19 4.05
N VAL A 449 18.28 16.32 4.59
CA VAL A 449 17.75 15.17 3.84
C VAL A 449 17.04 15.65 2.58
N GLN A 450 16.23 16.71 2.70
CA GLN A 450 15.48 17.27 1.58
C GLN A 450 16.39 17.81 0.46
N VAL A 451 17.36 18.68 0.81
CA VAL A 451 18.17 19.39 -0.20
C VAL A 451 19.33 18.57 -0.75
N ALA A 452 19.87 17.64 0.04
CA ALA A 452 21.06 16.86 -0.31
C ALA A 452 20.74 15.41 -0.68
N SER A 453 19.47 15.08 -0.95
CA SER A 453 19.05 13.73 -1.34
C SER A 453 19.87 13.15 -2.51
N GLY A 454 20.26 11.88 -2.42
CA GLY A 454 21.09 11.23 -3.44
C GLY A 454 22.57 11.62 -3.39
N THR A 455 22.99 12.35 -2.36
CA THR A 455 24.40 12.61 -2.04
C THR A 455 24.76 11.93 -0.72
N LYS A 456 26.06 11.71 -0.50
CA LYS A 456 26.57 11.17 0.77
C LYS A 456 26.09 11.99 1.99
N ALA A 457 26.06 13.32 1.87
CA ALA A 457 25.63 14.19 2.96
C ALA A 457 24.14 14.02 3.30
N GLY A 458 23.29 13.84 2.28
CA GLY A 458 21.87 13.52 2.48
C GLY A 458 21.68 12.16 3.14
N ASP A 459 22.41 11.14 2.68
CA ASP A 459 22.36 9.79 3.25
C ASP A 459 22.83 9.76 4.72
N ASP A 460 23.90 10.51 5.04
CA ASP A 460 24.39 10.66 6.42
C ASP A 460 23.36 11.38 7.30
N ALA A 461 22.71 12.44 6.80
CA ALA A 461 21.63 13.14 7.51
C ALA A 461 20.41 12.24 7.72
N SER A 462 20.06 11.39 6.74
CA SER A 462 18.97 10.42 6.85
C SER A 462 19.21 9.43 7.98
N ARG A 463 20.41 8.83 8.05
CA ARG A 463 20.78 7.91 9.14
C ARG A 463 20.79 8.58 10.50
N ALA A 464 21.37 9.78 10.59
CA ALA A 464 21.42 10.53 11.84
C ALA A 464 20.01 10.88 12.34
N LEU A 465 19.10 11.25 11.42
CA LEU A 465 17.71 11.53 11.76
C LEU A 465 16.98 10.27 12.21
N ASN A 466 17.11 9.15 11.49
CA ASN A 466 16.52 7.88 11.91
C ASN A 466 16.98 7.47 13.32
N LYS A 467 18.29 7.50 13.56
CA LYS A 467 18.87 7.21 14.88
C LYS A 467 18.24 8.08 15.98
N HIS A 468 18.17 9.40 15.77
CA HIS A 468 17.54 10.32 16.72
C HIS A 468 16.06 9.98 16.98
N LEU A 469 15.29 9.65 15.93
CA LEU A 469 13.87 9.28 16.07
C LEU A 469 13.69 8.01 16.91
N VAL A 470 14.57 7.02 16.73
CA VAL A 470 14.59 5.79 17.54
C VAL A 470 14.99 6.12 18.98
N GLU A 471 16.11 6.81 19.20
CA GLU A 471 16.63 7.16 20.53
C GLU A 471 15.61 7.98 21.35
N GLU A 472 14.86 8.88 20.72
CA GLU A 472 13.84 9.71 21.37
C GLU A 472 12.48 9.02 21.52
N GLY A 473 12.33 7.79 21.03
CA GLY A 473 11.08 7.04 21.07
C GLY A 473 9.95 7.76 20.34
N TRP A 474 10.19 8.27 19.13
CA TRP A 474 9.13 8.91 18.34
C TRP A 474 8.04 7.94 17.90
N PHE A 475 8.41 6.66 17.81
CA PHE A 475 7.57 5.54 17.42
C PHE A 475 7.90 4.35 18.32
N ALA A 476 7.03 3.35 18.34
CA ALA A 476 7.30 2.02 18.87
C ALA A 476 6.88 0.96 17.85
N PRO A 477 7.68 0.74 16.79
CA PRO A 477 7.48 -0.37 15.85
C PRO A 477 7.55 -1.72 16.57
N PHE A 478 6.84 -2.73 16.07
CA PHE A 478 6.85 -4.09 16.62
C PHE A 478 7.64 -5.02 15.70
N TYR A 479 7.23 -5.07 14.43
CA TYR A 479 7.81 -5.93 13.40
C TYR A 479 7.48 -5.42 12.00
N ARG A 480 8.36 -5.73 11.04
CA ARG A 480 8.08 -5.72 9.61
C ARG A 480 7.28 -6.98 9.28
N ALA A 481 6.01 -6.81 8.93
CA ALA A 481 5.15 -7.95 8.65
C ALA A 481 5.54 -8.57 7.31
N SER A 482 5.71 -9.89 7.27
CA SER A 482 5.85 -10.61 6.01
C SER A 482 4.47 -10.86 5.41
N PHE A 483 4.29 -10.45 4.16
CA PHE A 483 3.15 -10.78 3.33
C PHE A 483 3.50 -11.94 2.39
N LEU A 484 2.49 -12.69 1.99
CA LEU A 484 2.63 -13.79 1.04
C LEU A 484 1.87 -13.46 -0.23
N LEU A 485 2.60 -13.16 -1.30
CA LEU A 485 2.05 -13.09 -2.64
C LEU A 485 1.84 -14.51 -3.15
N VAL A 486 0.61 -14.87 -3.46
CA VAL A 486 0.22 -16.20 -3.95
C VAL A 486 -0.36 -16.05 -5.35
N SER A 487 0.06 -16.93 -6.27
CA SER A 487 -0.53 -17.02 -7.60
C SER A 487 -0.74 -18.47 -8.06
N SER A 488 -1.62 -18.66 -9.05
CA SER A 488 -1.71 -19.91 -9.80
C SER A 488 -0.39 -20.20 -10.54
N LYS A 489 -0.16 -21.47 -10.91
CA LYS A 489 1.05 -21.85 -11.68
C LYS A 489 1.10 -21.20 -13.06
N ASP A 490 -0.04 -20.85 -13.61
CA ASP A 490 -0.17 -20.24 -14.93
C ASP A 490 0.10 -18.73 -14.92
N VAL A 491 0.22 -18.12 -13.74
CA VAL A 491 0.48 -16.70 -13.57
C VAL A 491 1.82 -16.48 -12.87
N LYS A 492 2.74 -15.83 -13.60
CA LYS A 492 3.95 -15.26 -13.02
C LYS A 492 3.66 -13.82 -12.59
N VAL A 493 3.88 -13.55 -11.31
CA VAL A 493 3.76 -12.21 -10.72
C VAL A 493 5.07 -11.81 -10.04
N VAL A 494 5.49 -10.56 -10.21
CA VAL A 494 6.69 -10.00 -9.58
C VAL A 494 6.29 -8.93 -8.56
N PRO A 495 6.68 -9.05 -7.27
CA PRO A 495 6.51 -7.99 -6.29
C PRO A 495 7.14 -6.68 -6.78
N GLN A 496 6.62 -5.55 -6.31
CA GLN A 496 7.15 -4.23 -6.66
C GLN A 496 7.74 -3.59 -5.42
N SER A 497 9.02 -3.19 -5.48
CA SER A 497 9.69 -2.45 -4.42
C SER A 497 8.86 -1.23 -4.02
N GLY A 498 8.74 -1.03 -2.70
CA GLY A 498 7.97 0.04 -2.11
C GLY A 498 6.45 -0.09 -2.29
N MET A 499 5.91 -1.28 -2.58
CA MET A 499 4.46 -1.52 -2.65
C MET A 499 4.01 -2.78 -1.92
N ALA A 500 2.84 -2.68 -1.27
CA ALA A 500 2.15 -3.83 -0.67
C ALA A 500 1.65 -4.83 -1.72
N VAL A 501 1.18 -4.34 -2.86
CA VAL A 501 0.59 -5.13 -3.95
C VAL A 501 1.36 -4.91 -5.25
N PRO A 502 1.52 -5.96 -6.09
CA PRO A 502 2.14 -5.80 -7.41
C PRO A 502 1.33 -4.87 -8.31
N SER A 503 2.03 -4.13 -9.17
CA SER A 503 1.38 -3.42 -10.27
C SER A 503 0.76 -4.41 -11.26
N ILE A 504 -0.33 -4.02 -11.94
CA ILE A 504 -0.93 -4.84 -13.01
C ILE A 504 0.07 -5.16 -14.14
N TYR A 505 1.09 -4.31 -14.33
CA TYR A 505 2.15 -4.51 -15.33
C TYR A 505 3.17 -5.58 -14.94
N ASN A 506 3.08 -6.13 -13.72
CA ASN A 506 3.99 -7.16 -13.21
C ASN A 506 3.38 -8.58 -13.30
N TYR A 507 2.21 -8.73 -13.92
CA TYR A 507 1.56 -10.02 -14.15
C TYR A 507 1.79 -10.45 -15.60
N THR A 508 2.26 -11.68 -15.76
CA THR A 508 2.50 -12.31 -17.07
C THR A 508 2.11 -13.78 -17.01
N PRO A 509 1.66 -14.41 -18.11
CA PRO A 509 1.51 -15.85 -18.17
C PRO A 509 2.84 -16.51 -17.84
N ALA A 510 2.82 -17.48 -16.92
CA ALA A 510 3.94 -18.40 -16.77
C ALA A 510 3.99 -19.21 -18.07
N LYS A 511 5.07 -19.06 -18.86
CA LYS A 511 5.23 -19.83 -20.09
C LYS A 511 5.09 -21.32 -19.77
N SER A 512 4.18 -22.01 -20.46
CA SER A 512 4.05 -23.46 -20.47
C SER A 512 5.31 -24.12 -21.01
#